data_AF-A0A0D2QSN7-F1
#
_entry.id   AF-A0A0D2QSN7-F1
#
_cell.length_a   1.000
_cell.length_b   1.000
_cell.length_c   1.000
_cell.angle_alpha   90.00
_cell.angle_beta   90.00
_cell.angle_gamma   90.00
#
_symmetry.space_group_name_H-M   'P 1'
#
loop_
_entity.id
_entity.type
_entity.pdbx_description
1 polymer ?
#
loop_
_entity_poly.entity_id
_entity_poly.type
_entity_poly.pdbx_seq_one_letter_code
_entity_poly.pdbx_strand_id
1 'polypeptide(L)'
;MSKEQLPEPLDFFIWTVEDVGMWLEDINLGSYRQIFKEHGVNGEYLEGMSMFTTEQILRFIRQCHMKWGDFITLCKELRRIKGLSIYMCVCVYIYIISYLNI
;
A
#
# COMPACT_ATOMS: atom_id res chain seq x y z
N MET A 1 -28.50 9.95 -12.00
CA MET A 1 -27.48 9.38 -11.10
C MET A 1 -26.15 9.46 -11.81
N SER A 2 -25.34 10.44 -11.44
CA SER A 2 -23.97 10.55 -11.93
C SER A 2 -23.21 9.32 -11.46
N LYS A 3 -22.57 8.60 -12.39
CA LYS A 3 -21.57 7.61 -11.96
C LYS A 3 -20.43 8.42 -11.35
N GLU A 4 -20.14 8.19 -10.09
CA GLU A 4 -18.93 8.74 -9.46
C GLU A 4 -17.76 8.21 -10.26
N GLN A 5 -17.15 9.11 -11.03
CA GLN A 5 -16.04 8.81 -11.89
C GLN A 5 -14.86 8.61 -10.95
N LEU A 6 -14.56 7.34 -10.64
CA LEU A 6 -13.34 6.95 -9.92
C LEU A 6 -12.19 7.78 -10.49
N PRO A 7 -11.41 8.46 -9.64
CA PRO A 7 -10.28 9.25 -10.12
C PRO A 7 -9.44 8.41 -11.07
N GLU A 8 -9.05 8.98 -12.21
CA GLU A 8 -7.98 8.37 -13.00
C GLU A 8 -6.77 8.13 -12.09
N PRO A 9 -5.91 7.12 -12.35
CA PRO A 9 -4.74 6.82 -11.51
C PRO A 9 -3.67 7.95 -11.43
N LEU A 10 -4.00 9.13 -11.93
CA LEU A 10 -3.35 10.41 -11.70
C LEU A 10 -3.25 10.70 -10.19
N ASP A 11 -2.01 10.67 -9.71
CA ASP A 11 -1.57 10.89 -8.35
C ASP A 11 -2.31 10.10 -7.25
N PHE A 12 -1.92 8.84 -7.15
CA PHE A 12 -1.95 8.12 -5.87
C PHE A 12 -1.35 8.95 -4.71
N PHE A 13 -0.45 9.90 -4.98
CA PHE A 13 0.06 10.89 -4.02
C PHE A 13 -1.03 11.80 -3.40
N ILE A 14 -2.06 12.21 -4.16
CA ILE A 14 -3.12 13.11 -3.65
C ILE A 14 -4.19 12.38 -2.82
N TRP A 15 -4.11 11.05 -2.68
CA TRP A 15 -5.08 10.29 -1.91
C TRP A 15 -5.08 10.73 -0.44
N THR A 16 -6.26 11.09 0.05
CA THR A 16 -6.49 11.34 1.46
C THR A 16 -6.47 10.04 2.26
N VAL A 17 -6.47 10.17 3.59
CA VAL A 17 -6.59 9.04 4.51
C VAL A 17 -7.93 8.29 4.30
N GLU A 18 -8.98 9.02 3.94
CA GLU A 18 -10.29 8.48 3.57
C GLU A 18 -10.23 7.66 2.28
N ASP A 19 -9.54 8.15 1.24
CA ASP A 19 -9.38 7.46 -0.05
C ASP A 19 -8.59 6.16 0.10
N VAL A 20 -7.49 6.20 0.85
CA VAL A 20 -6.73 5.00 1.27
C VAL A 20 -7.64 4.02 2.00
N GLY A 21 -8.48 4.52 2.90
CA GLY A 21 -9.44 3.71 3.66
C GLY A 21 -10.46 2.98 2.78
N MET A 22 -10.99 3.64 1.75
CA MET A 22 -11.91 3.02 0.78
C MET A 22 -11.19 1.99 -0.10
N TRP A 23 -9.99 2.32 -0.60
CA TRP A 23 -9.19 1.38 -1.39
C TRP A 23 -8.82 0.12 -0.61
N LEU A 24 -8.55 0.22 0.70
CA LEU A 24 -8.34 -0.97 1.54
C LEU A 24 -9.57 -1.89 1.56
N GLU A 25 -10.80 -1.36 1.55
CA GLU A 25 -12.02 -2.17 1.46
C GLU A 25 -12.09 -2.90 0.11
N ASP A 26 -11.80 -2.22 -1.01
CA ASP A 26 -11.77 -2.81 -2.36
C ASP A 26 -10.75 -3.96 -2.51
N ILE A 27 -9.59 -3.87 -1.84
CA ILE A 27 -8.55 -4.91 -1.87
C ILE A 27 -8.67 -5.94 -0.74
N ASN A 28 -9.84 -6.01 -0.08
CA ASN A 28 -10.16 -6.95 1.01
C ASN A 28 -9.24 -6.82 2.25
N LEU A 29 -8.68 -5.62 2.46
CA LEU A 29 -7.91 -5.20 3.63
C LEU A 29 -8.67 -4.18 4.51
N GLY A 30 -9.97 -4.03 4.32
CA GLY A 30 -10.80 -3.01 4.98
C GLY A 30 -10.78 -3.04 6.52
N SER A 31 -10.45 -4.19 7.13
CA SER A 31 -10.21 -4.30 8.58
C SER A 31 -9.08 -3.40 9.09
N TYR A 32 -8.15 -3.00 8.22
CA TYR A 32 -7.05 -2.09 8.54
C TYR A 32 -7.39 -0.60 8.33
N ARG A 33 -8.58 -0.27 7.80
CA ARG A 33 -9.00 1.12 7.52
C ARG A 33 -8.86 2.04 8.73
N GLN A 34 -9.35 1.61 9.89
CA GLN A 34 -9.31 2.42 11.11
C GLN A 34 -7.87 2.66 11.59
N ILE A 35 -7.00 1.64 11.56
CA ILE A 35 -5.63 1.78 12.06
C ILE A 35 -4.73 2.55 11.08
N PHE A 36 -4.96 2.44 9.77
CA PHE A 36 -4.32 3.32 8.77
C PHE A 36 -4.75 4.78 8.99
N LYS A 37 -6.02 5.01 9.32
CA LYS A 37 -6.54 6.33 9.63
C LYS A 37 -5.94 6.94 10.90
N GLU A 38 -5.82 6.16 11.97
CA GLU A 38 -5.17 6.60 13.21
C GLU A 38 -3.67 6.91 13.03
N HIS A 39 -2.99 6.21 12.13
CA HIS A 39 -1.58 6.46 11.78
C HIS A 39 -1.38 7.52 10.68
N GLY A 40 -2.45 8.13 10.16
CA GLY A 40 -2.38 9.15 9.11
C GLY A 40 -1.84 8.65 7.78
N VAL A 41 -2.05 7.36 7.45
CA VAL A 41 -1.56 6.74 6.22
C VAL A 41 -2.36 7.26 5.02
N ASN A 42 -1.78 8.22 4.31
CA ASN A 42 -2.30 8.83 3.09
C ASN A 42 -1.54 8.35 1.84
N GLY A 43 -1.89 8.89 0.68
CA GLY A 43 -1.23 8.62 -0.61
C GLY A 43 0.28 8.82 -0.59
N GLU A 44 0.73 9.98 -0.08
CA GLU A 44 2.15 10.31 0.11
C GLU A 44 2.87 9.28 1.01
N TYR A 45 2.27 8.84 2.12
CA TYR A 45 2.87 7.82 2.99
C TYR A 45 3.03 6.49 2.24
N LEU A 46 2.01 6.07 1.49
CA LEU A 46 2.05 4.87 0.65
C LEU A 46 2.97 5.03 -0.58
N GLU A 47 3.36 6.25 -0.94
CA GLU A 47 4.47 6.57 -1.85
C GLU A 47 5.83 6.37 -1.17
N GLY A 48 5.99 6.95 0.01
CA GLY A 48 7.15 6.76 0.87
C GLY A 48 7.41 5.29 1.25
N MET A 49 6.36 4.47 1.35
CA MET A 49 6.46 3.01 1.57
C MET A 49 7.32 2.28 0.54
N SER A 50 7.46 2.83 -0.68
CA SER A 50 8.44 2.30 -1.62
C SER A 50 9.84 2.41 -1.02
N MET A 51 10.30 3.60 -0.63
CA MET A 51 11.65 3.84 -0.12
C MET A 51 11.90 3.34 1.32
N PHE A 52 11.04 2.49 1.88
CA PHE A 52 11.22 1.95 3.23
C PHE A 52 12.37 0.94 3.32
N THR A 53 13.23 1.16 4.32
CA THR A 53 14.16 0.15 4.82
C THR A 53 13.44 -1.01 5.50
N THR A 54 14.12 -2.15 5.68
CA THR A 54 13.61 -3.30 6.44
C THR A 54 13.08 -2.92 7.83
N GLU A 55 13.74 -1.98 8.52
CA GLU A 55 13.26 -1.49 9.82
C GLU A 55 11.94 -0.73 9.72
N GLN A 56 11.78 0.15 8.71
CA GLN A 56 10.55 0.90 8.50
C GLN A 56 9.39 -0.04 8.14
N ILE A 57 9.64 -1.07 7.32
CA ILE A 57 8.66 -2.13 7.03
C ILE A 57 8.24 -2.87 8.32
N LEU A 58 9.21 -3.31 9.14
CA LEU A 58 8.92 -4.01 10.39
C LEU A 58 8.19 -3.13 11.43
N ARG A 59 8.52 -1.83 11.49
CA ARG A 59 7.81 -0.87 12.35
C ARG A 59 6.37 -0.67 11.88
N PHE A 60 6.16 -0.46 10.57
CA PHE A 60 4.83 -0.32 9.97
C PHE A 60 3.94 -1.54 10.20
N ILE A 61 4.44 -2.75 9.91
CA ILE A 61 3.73 -4.02 10.12
C ILE A 61 3.29 -4.16 11.59
N ARG A 62 4.17 -3.81 12.54
CA ARG A 62 3.86 -3.85 13.98
C ARG A 62 2.86 -2.78 14.41
N GLN A 63 2.99 -1.55 13.91
CA GLN A 63 2.08 -0.43 14.20
C GLN A 63 0.67 -0.67 13.68
N CYS A 64 0.55 -1.18 12.46
CA CYS A 64 -0.74 -1.50 11.83
C CYS A 64 -1.30 -2.88 12.25
N HIS A 65 -0.60 -3.60 13.14
CA HIS A 65 -0.91 -5.00 13.52
C HIS A 65 -1.16 -5.92 12.30
N MET A 66 -0.47 -5.65 11.18
CA MET A 66 -0.76 -6.24 9.88
C MET A 66 -0.14 -7.65 9.74
N LYS A 67 -0.91 -8.59 9.19
CA LYS A 67 -0.37 -9.92 8.87
C LYS A 67 0.58 -9.85 7.69
N TRP A 68 1.59 -10.71 7.67
CA TRP A 68 2.57 -10.78 6.57
C TRP A 68 1.93 -11.01 5.19
N GLY A 69 0.93 -11.90 5.10
CA GLY A 69 0.17 -12.14 3.87
C GLY A 69 -0.60 -10.90 3.40
N ASP A 70 -1.20 -10.17 4.32
CA ASP A 70 -1.96 -8.94 4.04
C ASP A 70 -1.01 -7.82 3.60
N PHE A 71 0.18 -7.73 4.20
CA PHE A 71 1.24 -6.82 3.75
C PHE A 71 1.76 -7.18 2.34
N ILE A 72 1.90 -8.47 2.01
CA ILE A 72 2.21 -8.90 0.64
C ILE A 72 1.10 -8.46 -0.34
N THR A 73 -0.17 -8.62 0.04
CA THR A 73 -1.33 -8.16 -0.77
C THR A 73 -1.28 -6.64 -0.98
N LEU A 74 -1.05 -5.87 0.08
CA LEU A 74 -0.85 -4.41 0.02
C LEU A 74 0.27 -4.05 -0.98
N CYS A 75 1.45 -4.67 -0.87
CA CYS A 75 2.56 -4.42 -1.80
C CYS A 75 2.28 -4.86 -3.25
N LYS A 76 1.47 -5.91 -3.47
CA LYS A 76 1.02 -6.33 -4.81
C LYS A 76 0.08 -5.31 -5.44
N GLU A 77 -0.84 -4.75 -4.67
CA GLU A 77 -1.80 -3.76 -5.13
C GLU A 77 -1.17 -2.37 -5.34
N LEU A 78 -0.27 -1.94 -4.46
CA LEU A 78 0.59 -0.76 -4.68
C LEU A 78 1.38 -0.88 -6.01
N ARG A 79 1.91 -2.07 -6.31
CA ARG A 79 2.57 -2.36 -7.60
C ARG A 79 1.60 -2.28 -8.79
N ARG A 80 0.36 -2.77 -8.63
CA ARG A 80 -0.66 -2.77 -9.70
C ARG A 80 -1.04 -1.34 -10.10
N ILE A 81 -1.19 -0.44 -9.13
CA ILE A 81 -1.54 0.97 -9.36
C ILE A 81 -0.35 1.74 -9.98
N LYS A 82 0.88 1.51 -9.51
CA LYS A 82 2.03 2.37 -9.83
C LYS A 82 2.84 2.01 -11.08
N GLY A 83 2.44 0.98 -11.84
CA GLY A 83 3.01 0.68 -13.16
C GLY A 83 4.54 0.68 -13.22
N LEU A 84 5.21 -0.07 -12.32
CA LEU A 84 6.65 0.04 -12.05
C LEU A 84 7.55 0.04 -13.30
N SER A 85 8.33 1.12 -13.45
CA SER A 85 9.50 1.16 -14.34
C SER A 85 10.75 1.84 -13.75
N ILE A 86 10.62 2.83 -12.82
CA ILE A 86 11.74 3.75 -12.52
C ILE A 86 12.27 3.72 -11.08
N TYR A 87 11.45 3.41 -10.06
CA TYR A 87 11.91 3.48 -8.65
C TYR A 87 11.86 2.14 -7.94
N MET A 88 12.97 1.39 -8.06
CA MET A 88 13.29 0.25 -7.21
C MET A 88 13.56 0.73 -5.78
N CYS A 89 12.48 0.98 -5.06
CA CYS A 89 12.33 0.33 -3.78
C CYS A 89 10.98 -0.43 -3.66
N VAL A 90 10.52 -0.74 -2.45
CA VAL A 90 10.17 -2.13 -2.06
C VAL A 90 11.39 -3.03 -2.38
N CYS A 91 12.58 -2.47 -2.18
CA CYS A 91 13.80 -2.88 -2.86
C CYS A 91 14.28 -4.21 -2.33
N VAL A 92 14.51 -5.15 -3.25
CA VAL A 92 14.86 -6.56 -2.95
C VAL A 92 13.75 -7.31 -2.17
N TYR A 93 12.74 -6.64 -1.62
CA TYR A 93 11.79 -7.25 -0.69
C TYR A 93 10.83 -8.24 -1.37
N ILE A 94 10.44 -7.96 -2.62
CA ILE A 94 9.78 -8.96 -3.48
C ILE A 94 10.80 -9.83 -4.24
N TYR A 95 12.06 -9.43 -4.35
CA TYR A 95 13.11 -10.24 -4.99
C TYR A 95 13.34 -11.58 -4.24
N ILE A 96 13.12 -11.63 -2.92
CA ILE A 96 13.09 -12.90 -2.16
C ILE A 96 11.76 -13.66 -2.33
N ILE A 97 10.62 -12.96 -2.37
CA ILE A 97 9.30 -13.56 -2.68
C ILE A 97 9.31 -14.26 -4.06
N SER A 98 10.19 -13.87 -4.98
CA SER A 98 10.26 -14.41 -6.35
C SER A 98 11.26 -15.54 -6.61
N TYR A 99 12.13 -15.92 -5.66
CA TYR A 99 13.17 -16.95 -5.89
C TYR A 99 12.97 -18.28 -5.13
N LEU A 100 12.13 -18.31 -4.09
CA LEU A 100 11.51 -19.55 -3.62
C LEU A 100 10.07 -19.58 -4.18
N ASN A 101 9.72 -20.61 -4.95
CA ASN A 101 8.35 -20.81 -5.43
C ASN A 101 7.42 -21.15 -4.25
N ILE A 102 6.68 -20.16 -3.75
CA ILE A 102 5.63 -20.26 -2.71
C ILE A 102 4.44 -19.39 -3.11
#